data_AF-A0A849R3C8-F1
#
_entry.id   AF-A0A849R3C8-F1
#
_cell.length_a   1.000
_cell.length_b   1.000
_cell.length_c   1.000
_cell.angle_alpha   90.00
_cell.angle_beta   90.00
_cell.angle_gamma   90.00
#
_symmetry.space_group_name_H-M   'P 1'
#
loop_
_entity.id
_entity.type
_entity.pdbx_description
1 polymer ?
#
loop_
_entity_poly.entity_id
_entity_poly.type
_entity_poly.pdbx_seq_one_letter_code
_entity_poly.pdbx_strand_id
1 'polypeptide(L)'
;LFCTENFHYNEISQYLEGKGVDFSKLVKTDITMGKFIATMTDDEVKFKVKALEEILPSGCNVCTDFTAVEADVSVGSVGSAAGFSTVAVRNANAGKVIEFIKEKGYADFGEADPEQLGFLVGHKKKRAANIGN
;
A
#
# COMPACT_ATOMS: atom_id res chain seq x y z
N LEU A 1 1.20 4.01 -7.21
CA LEU A 1 1.33 3.66 -5.78
C LEU A 1 1.57 2.16 -5.66
N PHE A 2 2.21 1.70 -4.58
CA PHE A 2 2.24 0.26 -4.28
C PHE A 2 0.84 -0.21 -3.86
N CYS A 3 0.49 -1.45 -4.21
CA CYS A 3 -0.84 -2.01 -3.94
C CYS A 3 -0.80 -3.53 -3.76
N THR A 4 -1.33 -4.02 -2.63
CA THR A 4 -1.55 -5.46 -2.42
C THR A 4 -2.97 -5.84 -2.82
N GLU A 5 -3.96 -5.16 -2.25
CA GLU A 5 -5.39 -5.38 -2.41
C GLU A 5 -6.10 -4.03 -2.45
N ASN A 6 -7.34 -4.01 -2.95
CA ASN A 6 -8.26 -2.90 -2.79
C ASN A 6 -9.65 -3.44 -2.41
N PHE A 7 -10.58 -2.56 -2.02
CA PHE A 7 -11.91 -2.95 -1.53
C PHE A 7 -13.00 -2.11 -2.19
N HIS A 8 -14.20 -2.67 -2.33
CA HIS A 8 -15.37 -1.86 -2.68
C HIS A 8 -15.80 -1.02 -1.48
N TYR A 9 -16.11 0.26 -1.73
CA TYR A 9 -16.38 1.23 -0.68
C TYR A 9 -17.46 0.78 0.31
N ASN A 10 -18.59 0.26 -0.20
CA ASN A 10 -19.71 -0.15 0.65
C ASN A 10 -19.32 -1.31 1.59
N GLU A 11 -18.60 -2.31 1.07
CA GLU A 11 -18.22 -3.50 1.84
C GLU A 11 -17.22 -3.16 2.93
N ILE A 12 -16.17 -2.39 2.60
CA ILE A 12 -15.18 -2.00 3.61
C ILE A 12 -15.77 -1.04 4.63
N SER A 13 -16.65 -0.11 4.23
CA SER A 13 -17.26 0.84 5.16
C SER A 13 -18.17 0.14 6.16
N GLN A 14 -19.03 -0.77 5.69
CA GLN A 14 -19.89 -1.58 6.56
C GLN A 14 -19.06 -2.47 7.50
N TYR A 15 -17.97 -3.06 7.00
CA TYR A 15 -17.07 -3.87 7.83
C TYR A 15 -16.45 -3.03 8.95
N LEU A 16 -15.97 -1.82 8.63
CA LEU A 16 -15.33 -0.92 9.58
C LEU A 16 -16.32 -0.38 10.61
N GLU A 17 -17.52 0.03 10.20
CA GLU A 17 -18.63 0.39 11.11
C GLU A 17 -18.94 -0.76 12.07
N GLY A 18 -19.05 -1.99 11.56
CA GLY A 18 -19.26 -3.19 12.37
C GLY A 18 -18.11 -3.50 13.35
N LYS A 19 -16.91 -2.97 13.11
CA LYS A 19 -15.76 -3.02 14.02
C LYS A 19 -15.71 -1.85 15.00
N GLY A 20 -16.67 -0.94 14.96
CA GLY A 20 -16.76 0.23 15.84
C GLY A 20 -16.06 1.47 15.31
N VAL A 21 -15.76 1.54 14.00
CA VAL A 21 -15.20 2.75 13.40
C VAL A 21 -16.31 3.78 13.19
N ASP A 22 -16.18 4.94 13.82
CA ASP A 22 -16.98 6.13 13.55
C ASP A 22 -16.27 6.98 12.48
N PHE A 23 -16.81 6.97 11.26
CA PHE A 23 -16.26 7.71 10.12
C PHE A 23 -16.22 9.23 10.33
N SER A 24 -17.06 9.80 11.20
CA SER A 24 -17.01 11.23 11.52
C SER A 24 -15.78 11.62 12.33
N LYS A 25 -15.15 10.64 12.98
CA LYS A 25 -13.93 10.80 13.81
C LYS A 25 -12.70 10.19 13.16
N LEU A 26 -12.83 9.47 12.04
CA LEU A 26 -11.73 8.76 11.39
C LEU A 26 -10.70 9.75 10.83
N VAL A 27 -9.46 9.64 11.29
CA VAL A 27 -8.33 10.50 10.89
C VAL A 27 -7.48 9.81 9.82
N LYS A 28 -7.20 8.52 10.01
CA LYS A 28 -6.30 7.77 9.14
C LYS A 28 -6.64 6.29 9.14
N THR A 29 -6.53 5.66 7.98
CA THR A 29 -6.40 4.20 7.87
C THR A 29 -4.99 3.80 7.42
N ASP A 30 -4.51 2.66 7.89
CA ASP A 30 -3.21 2.11 7.51
C ASP A 30 -3.27 0.59 7.41
N ILE A 31 -2.42 0.02 6.55
CA ILE A 31 -2.18 -1.43 6.48
C ILE A 31 -0.68 -1.65 6.63
N THR A 32 -0.28 -2.14 7.80
CA THR A 32 1.12 -2.42 8.11
C THR A 32 1.26 -3.67 8.97
N MET A 33 2.34 -4.43 8.76
CA MET A 33 2.64 -5.67 9.48
C MET A 33 1.45 -6.65 9.57
N GLY A 34 0.68 -6.77 8.48
CA GLY A 34 -0.48 -7.67 8.40
C GLY A 34 -1.70 -7.24 9.23
N LYS A 35 -1.76 -5.98 9.68
CA LYS A 35 -2.89 -5.41 10.41
C LYS A 35 -3.48 -4.23 9.65
N PHE A 36 -4.81 -4.16 9.63
CA PHE A 36 -5.54 -2.96 9.33
C PHE A 36 -5.65 -2.11 10.59
N ILE A 37 -5.43 -0.82 10.47
CA ILE A 37 -5.48 0.15 11.55
C ILE A 37 -6.39 1.30 11.12
N ALA A 38 -7.42 1.61 11.90
CA ALA A 38 -8.24 2.80 11.76
C ALA A 38 -8.02 3.68 12.99
N THR A 39 -7.35 4.81 12.81
CA THR A 39 -7.08 5.79 13.86
C THR A 39 -8.15 6.87 13.82
N MET A 40 -8.91 7.00 14.90
CA MET A 40 -9.92 8.05 15.11
C MET A 40 -9.35 9.14 16.02
N THR A 41 -10.09 10.24 16.21
CA THR A 41 -9.67 11.35 17.08
C THR A 41 -9.61 10.98 18.56
N ASP A 42 -10.37 9.97 18.98
CA ASP A 42 -10.54 9.55 20.38
C ASP A 42 -10.13 8.09 20.66
N ASP A 43 -10.06 7.24 19.64
CA ASP A 43 -9.74 5.81 19.79
C ASP A 43 -9.10 5.22 18.51
N GLU A 44 -8.72 3.95 18.55
CA GLU A 44 -8.09 3.22 17.47
C GLU A 44 -8.61 1.78 17.36
N VAL A 45 -9.04 1.40 16.15
CA VAL A 45 -9.49 0.04 15.84
C VAL A 45 -8.39 -0.69 15.06
N LYS A 46 -7.96 -1.86 15.55
CA LYS A 46 -6.92 -2.69 14.94
C LYS A 46 -7.36 -4.14 14.77
N PHE A 47 -7.17 -4.71 13.58
CA PHE A 47 -7.45 -6.12 13.32
C PHE A 47 -6.55 -6.70 12.22
N LYS A 48 -6.48 -8.05 12.11
CA LYS A 48 -5.67 -8.72 11.08
C LYS A 48 -6.30 -8.51 9.70
N VAL A 49 -5.48 -8.17 8.69
CA VAL A 49 -5.99 -7.97 7.32
C VAL A 49 -6.64 -9.21 6.72
N LYS A 50 -6.24 -10.41 7.17
CA LYS A 50 -6.86 -11.68 6.76
C LYS A 50 -8.38 -11.71 7.05
N ALA A 51 -8.85 -10.94 8.02
CA ALA A 51 -10.28 -10.86 8.32
C ALA A 51 -11.10 -10.14 7.24
N LEU A 52 -10.45 -9.54 6.22
CA LEU A 52 -11.09 -8.89 5.07
C LEU A 52 -11.15 -9.79 3.83
N GLU A 53 -10.67 -11.04 3.91
CA GLU A 53 -10.53 -11.95 2.76
C GLU A 53 -11.86 -12.19 2.03
N GLU A 54 -12.97 -12.20 2.75
CA GLU A 54 -14.32 -12.43 2.19
C GLU A 54 -14.86 -11.24 1.37
N ILE A 55 -14.32 -10.03 1.59
CA ILE A 55 -14.75 -8.80 0.88
C ILE A 55 -13.70 -8.30 -0.12
N LEU A 56 -12.75 -9.17 -0.49
CA LEU A 56 -11.77 -8.86 -1.52
C LEU A 56 -12.42 -8.96 -2.91
N PRO A 57 -12.34 -7.92 -3.75
CA PRO A 57 -12.75 -8.00 -5.14
C PRO A 57 -11.95 -9.09 -5.86
N SER A 58 -12.64 -9.95 -6.60
CA SER A 58 -12.02 -11.10 -7.30
C SER A 58 -10.89 -10.69 -8.25
N GLY A 59 -10.96 -9.50 -8.84
CA GLY A 59 -9.89 -8.96 -9.70
C GLY A 59 -8.54 -8.82 -8.98
N CYS A 60 -8.53 -8.57 -7.67
CA CYS A 60 -7.27 -8.48 -6.93
C CYS A 60 -6.59 -9.85 -6.78
N ASN A 61 -7.36 -10.95 -6.81
CA ASN A 61 -6.83 -12.32 -6.73
C ASN A 61 -6.03 -12.74 -7.96
N VAL A 62 -6.17 -12.05 -9.09
CA VAL A 62 -5.39 -12.30 -10.31
C VAL A 62 -4.36 -11.22 -10.60
N CYS A 63 -4.40 -10.08 -9.89
CA CYS A 63 -3.44 -8.99 -10.06
C CYS A 63 -2.04 -9.41 -9.57
N THR A 64 -1.07 -9.44 -10.48
CA THR A 64 0.31 -9.89 -10.23
C THR A 64 1.30 -8.76 -9.94
N ASP A 65 0.86 -7.50 -9.98
CA ASP A 65 1.70 -6.33 -9.78
C ASP A 65 1.53 -5.73 -8.37
N PHE A 66 2.63 -5.55 -7.66
CA PHE A 66 2.69 -4.85 -6.38
C PHE A 66 3.12 -3.39 -6.51
N THR A 67 4.06 -3.10 -7.41
CA THR A 67 4.80 -1.83 -7.42
C THR A 67 4.40 -0.91 -8.56
N ALA A 68 3.30 -1.17 -9.27
CA ALA A 68 2.91 -0.40 -10.47
C ALA A 68 4.07 -0.32 -11.47
N VAL A 69 4.46 -1.48 -12.03
CA VAL A 69 5.71 -1.63 -12.79
C VAL A 69 5.78 -0.81 -14.08
N GLU A 70 4.62 -0.41 -14.60
CA GLU A 70 4.47 0.41 -15.81
C GLU A 70 4.52 1.92 -15.53
N ALA A 71 4.62 2.36 -14.27
CA ALA A 71 4.67 3.78 -13.92
C ALA A 71 6.09 4.35 -14.04
N ASP A 72 6.22 5.60 -14.48
CA ASP A 72 7.51 6.33 -14.50
C ASP A 72 8.19 6.36 -13.11
N VAL A 73 7.37 6.55 -12.08
CA VAL A 73 7.73 6.50 -10.66
C VAL A 73 6.68 5.72 -9.89
N SER A 74 7.13 4.82 -9.03
CA SER A 74 6.28 4.07 -8.12
C SER A 74 6.62 4.41 -6.68
N VAL A 75 5.61 4.73 -5.87
CA VAL A 75 5.78 5.17 -4.47
C VAL A 75 4.93 4.31 -3.54
N GLY A 76 5.48 3.93 -2.38
CA GLY A 76 4.72 3.28 -1.30
C GLY A 76 5.51 3.17 0.01
N SER A 77 4.84 2.73 1.07
CA SER A 77 5.41 2.72 2.43
C SER A 77 6.40 1.59 2.71
N VAL A 78 6.20 0.41 2.10
CA VAL A 78 7.01 -0.79 2.37
C VAL A 78 8.47 -0.55 1.97
N GLY A 79 9.39 -1.04 2.81
CA GLY A 79 10.83 -0.86 2.61
C GLY A 79 11.35 0.52 3.00
N SER A 80 10.56 1.36 3.69
CA SER A 80 11.00 2.66 4.20
C SER A 80 10.69 2.84 5.68
N ALA A 81 11.41 3.75 6.34
CA ALA A 81 11.15 4.13 7.72
C ALA A 81 9.79 4.84 7.87
N ALA A 82 9.25 4.88 9.10
CA ALA A 82 8.03 5.62 9.38
C ALA A 82 8.18 7.10 9.02
N GLY A 83 7.19 7.66 8.31
CA GLY A 83 7.24 9.03 7.79
C GLY A 83 7.92 9.18 6.43
N PHE A 84 8.57 8.13 5.93
CA PHE A 84 9.15 8.09 4.59
C PHE A 84 8.31 7.26 3.63
N SER A 85 8.70 7.29 2.35
CA SER A 85 8.17 6.41 1.31
C SER A 85 9.32 5.88 0.47
N THR A 86 9.22 4.62 0.08
CA THR A 86 10.09 4.04 -0.94
C THR A 86 9.67 4.55 -2.31
N VAL A 87 10.65 5.03 -3.09
CA VAL A 87 10.45 5.55 -4.44
C VAL A 87 11.24 4.70 -5.43
N ALA A 88 10.55 3.96 -6.30
CA ALA A 88 11.16 3.24 -7.41
C ALA A 88 11.06 4.08 -8.70
N VAL A 89 12.21 4.50 -9.21
CA VAL A 89 12.35 5.32 -10.42
C VAL A 89 12.64 4.41 -11.61
N ARG A 90 11.84 4.48 -12.67
CA ARG A 90 11.93 3.51 -13.78
C ARG A 90 12.49 4.08 -15.08
N ASN A 91 12.46 5.39 -15.24
CA ASN A 91 12.94 6.04 -16.46
C ASN A 91 13.85 7.25 -16.16
N ALA A 92 14.60 7.68 -17.18
CA ALA A 92 15.58 8.75 -17.06
C ALA A 92 14.97 10.13 -16.78
N ASN A 93 13.77 10.41 -17.29
CA ASN A 93 13.09 11.70 -17.05
C ASN A 93 12.66 11.82 -15.59
N ALA A 94 12.08 10.76 -15.03
CA ALA A 94 11.77 10.66 -13.61
C ALA A 94 13.03 10.77 -12.73
N GLY A 95 14.15 10.16 -13.16
CA GLY A 95 15.44 10.31 -12.49
C GLY A 95 15.87 11.77 -12.38
N LYS A 96 15.78 12.55 -13.46
CA LYS A 96 16.09 13.99 -13.44
C LYS A 96 15.20 14.77 -12.47
N VAL A 97 13.92 14.41 -12.35
CA VAL A 97 13.00 15.04 -11.40
C VAL A 97 13.43 14.73 -9.95
N ILE A 98 13.81 13.50 -9.64
CA ILE A 98 14.29 13.13 -8.30
C ILE A 98 15.59 13.86 -7.95
N GLU A 99 16.54 13.97 -8.89
CA GLU A 99 17.77 14.73 -8.66
C GLU A 99 17.48 16.22 -8.45
N PHE A 100 16.56 16.81 -9.22
CA PHE A 100 16.13 18.19 -8.98
C PHE A 100 15.51 18.38 -7.58
N ILE A 101 14.69 17.43 -7.11
CA ILE A 101 14.11 17.46 -5.76
C ILE A 101 15.21 17.43 -4.69
N LYS A 102 16.24 16.59 -4.87
CA LYS A 102 17.42 16.52 -3.99
C LYS A 102 18.18 17.84 -3.99
N GLU A 103 18.53 18.35 -5.17
CA GLU A 103 19.29 19.59 -5.35
C GLU A 103 18.59 20.80 -4.72
N LYS A 104 17.25 20.84 -4.77
CA LYS A 104 16.45 21.91 -4.16
C LYS A 104 16.16 21.71 -2.68
N GLY A 105 16.49 20.55 -2.11
CA GLY A 105 16.18 20.22 -0.72
C GLY A 105 14.68 20.19 -0.44
N TYR A 106 13.87 19.76 -1.41
CA TYR A 106 12.41 19.71 -1.25
C TYR A 106 11.91 18.48 -0.48
N ALA A 107 12.78 17.50 -0.25
CA ALA A 107 12.49 16.31 0.54
C ALA A 107 13.76 15.80 1.22
N ASP A 108 13.59 15.14 2.36
CA ASP A 108 14.64 14.35 2.98
C ASP A 108 14.77 13.00 2.27
N PHE A 109 15.99 12.46 2.24
CA PHE A 109 16.30 11.18 1.59
C PHE A 109 16.91 10.21 2.60
N GLY A 110 16.52 8.94 2.49
CA GLY A 110 17.03 7.85 3.30
C GLY A 110 17.21 6.59 2.48
N GLU A 111 17.65 5.53 3.14
CA GLU A 111 17.82 4.22 2.51
C GLU A 111 16.49 3.47 2.46
N ALA A 112 16.26 2.78 1.33
CA ALA A 112 15.16 1.83 1.19
C ALA A 112 15.69 0.40 1.41
N ASP A 113 14.81 -0.49 1.87
CA ASP A 113 15.05 -1.93 2.02
C ASP A 113 14.39 -2.68 0.85
N PRO A 114 15.17 -3.08 -0.18
CA PRO A 114 14.63 -3.76 -1.35
C PRO A 114 14.19 -5.20 -1.08
N GLU A 115 14.66 -5.83 0.00
CA GLU A 115 14.29 -7.21 0.33
C GLU A 115 12.81 -7.30 0.72
N GLN A 116 12.32 -6.32 1.48
CA GLN A 116 10.89 -6.20 1.82
C GLN A 116 10.02 -6.01 0.58
N LEU A 117 10.48 -5.23 -0.40
CA LEU A 117 9.80 -5.09 -1.69
C LEU A 117 9.78 -6.43 -2.43
N GLY A 118 10.93 -7.10 -2.51
CA GLY A 118 11.08 -8.40 -3.16
C GLY A 118 10.11 -9.44 -2.61
N PHE A 119 9.91 -9.47 -1.29
CA PHE A 119 8.96 -10.35 -0.63
C PHE A 119 7.51 -10.13 -1.13
N LEU A 120 7.01 -8.88 -1.12
CA LEU A 120 5.63 -8.58 -1.53
C LEU A 120 5.44 -8.68 -3.05
N VAL A 121 6.43 -8.31 -3.85
CA VAL A 121 6.43 -8.55 -5.30
C VAL A 121 6.31 -10.04 -5.58
N GLY A 122 7.09 -10.87 -4.89
CA GLY A 122 7.03 -12.32 -5.01
C GLY A 122 5.65 -12.88 -4.63
N HIS A 123 5.05 -12.36 -3.56
CA HIS A 123 3.70 -12.75 -3.14
C HIS A 123 2.65 -12.41 -4.21
N LYS A 124 2.67 -11.20 -4.78
CA LYS A 124 1.74 -10.80 -5.85
C LYS A 124 1.96 -11.62 -7.13
N LYS A 125 3.21 -11.88 -7.53
CA LYS A 125 3.51 -12.70 -8.72
C LYS A 125 2.97 -14.13 -8.66
N LYS A 126 2.89 -14.74 -7.46
CA LYS A 126 2.30 -16.09 -7.29
C LYS A 126 0.84 -16.18 -7.74
N ARG A 127 0.11 -15.05 -7.76
CA ARG A 127 -1.28 -14.98 -8.24
C ARG A 127 -1.45 -15.23 -9.73
N ALA A 128 -0.36 -15.30 -10.49
CA ALA A 128 -0.40 -15.79 -11.87
C ALA A 128 -1.04 -17.19 -11.94
N ALA A 129 -0.92 -18.00 -10.89
CA ALA A 129 -1.58 -19.30 -10.78
C ALA A 129 -3.12 -19.21 -10.72
N ASN A 130 -3.70 -18.03 -10.49
CA ASN A 130 -5.15 -17.84 -10.44
C ASN A 130 -5.72 -17.36 -11.79
N ILE A 131 -4.87 -17.07 -12.78
CA ILE A 131 -5.31 -16.59 -14.10
C ILE A 131 -5.82 -17.77 -14.92
N GLY A 132 -7.10 -17.71 -15.34
CA GLY A 132 -7.72 -18.74 -16.17
C GLY A 132 -8.27 -19.95 -15.40
N ASN A 133 -8.21 -19.91 -14.06
CA ASN A 133 -8.92 -20.83 -13.16
C ASN A 133 -10.31 -20.28 -12.79
#